data_AF-A0A1P8Q205-F1
#
_entry.id   AF-A0A1P8Q205-F1
#
_cell.length_a   1.000
_cell.length_b   1.000
_cell.length_c   1.000
_cell.angle_alpha   90.00
_cell.angle_beta   90.00
_cell.angle_gamma   90.00
#
_symmetry.space_group_name_H-M   'P 1'
#
loop_
_entity.id
_entity.type
_entity.pdbx_description
1 polymer ?
#
loop_
_entity_poly.entity_id
_entity_poly.type
_entity_poly.pdbx_seq_one_letter_code
_entity_poly.pdbx_strand_id
1 'polypeptide(L)'
;MQLLFSILINALGLVVIIVPLWLLGSKNTSISMRPDGKEGFYTYAWFYENTKAKILDGTAYKKGAEIGTPQGQKYRIKDVEKSSYLLGMQTRYDFEIESL
;
A
#
# COMPACT_ATOMS: atom_id res chain seq x y z
N MET A 1 9.40 28.90 -32.88
CA MET A 1 9.79 27.47 -32.91
C MET A 1 10.42 26.99 -31.60
N GLN A 2 11.37 27.72 -30.99
CA GLN A 2 12.05 27.26 -29.76
C GLN A 2 11.13 27.07 -28.54
N LEU A 3 10.14 27.95 -28.32
CA LEU A 3 9.15 27.81 -27.24
C LEU A 3 8.31 26.53 -27.35
N LEU A 4 7.82 26.23 -28.55
CA LEU A 4 7.10 24.97 -28.82
C LEU A 4 7.97 23.76 -28.53
N PHE A 5 9.24 23.79 -28.93
CA PHE A 5 10.19 22.72 -28.66
C PHE A 5 10.46 22.53 -27.16
N SER A 6 10.59 23.63 -26.41
CA SER A 6 10.77 23.61 -24.95
C SER A 6 9.53 23.09 -24.22
N ILE A 7 8.32 23.48 -24.64
CA ILE A 7 7.08 22.93 -24.08
C ILE A 7 7.00 21.43 -24.35
N LEU A 8 7.32 21.00 -25.57
CA LEU A 8 7.23 19.61 -25.99
C LEU A 8 8.21 18.72 -25.22
N ILE A 9 9.45 19.15 -25.02
CA ILE A 9 10.44 18.36 -24.27
C ILE A 9 10.10 18.28 -22.77
N ASN A 10 9.58 19.36 -22.17
CA ASN A 10 9.12 19.34 -20.79
C ASN A 10 7.90 18.42 -20.61
N ALA A 11 6.94 18.48 -21.54
CA ALA A 11 5.78 17.59 -21.53
C ALA A 11 6.22 16.12 -21.66
N LEU A 12 7.16 15.82 -22.56
CA LEU A 12 7.68 14.47 -22.76
C LEU A 12 8.44 13.99 -21.51
N GLY A 13 9.22 14.86 -20.87
CA GLY A 13 9.87 14.59 -19.58
C GLY A 13 8.86 14.25 -18.47
N LEU A 14 7.77 15.00 -18.35
CA LEU A 14 6.69 14.71 -17.40
C LEU A 14 6.03 13.36 -17.69
N VAL A 15 5.78 13.04 -18.97
CA VAL A 15 5.19 11.74 -19.36
C VAL A 15 6.09 10.57 -18.94
N VAL A 16 7.41 10.70 -19.13
CA VAL A 16 8.40 9.68 -18.73
C VAL A 16 8.40 9.42 -17.22
N ILE A 17 8.03 10.41 -16.40
CA ILE A 17 7.92 10.27 -14.95
C ILE A 17 6.54 9.74 -14.55
N ILE A 18 5.46 10.29 -15.11
CA ILE A 18 4.08 10.02 -14.67
C ILE A 18 3.60 8.63 -15.11
N VAL A 19 3.92 8.21 -16.34
CA VAL A 19 3.40 6.94 -16.89
C VAL A 19 3.87 5.72 -16.08
N PRO A 20 5.17 5.58 -15.74
CA PRO A 20 5.62 4.48 -14.87
C PRO A 20 4.95 4.48 -13.49
N LEU A 21 4.81 5.65 -12.85
CA LEU A 21 4.14 5.76 -11.54
C LEU A 21 2.68 5.31 -11.61
N TRP A 22 1.96 5.69 -12.67
CA TRP A 22 0.58 5.27 -12.88
C TRP A 22 0.45 3.75 -13.11
N LEU A 23 1.33 3.17 -13.93
CA LEU A 23 1.36 1.73 -14.17
C LEU A 23 1.61 0.95 -12.88
N LEU A 24 2.57 1.38 -12.06
CA LEU A 24 2.89 0.77 -10.78
C LEU A 24 1.72 0.83 -9.79
N GLY A 25 0.95 1.93 -9.78
CA GLY A 25 -0.20 2.04 -8.90
C GLY A 25 -1.42 1.20 -9.28
N SER A 26 -1.61 0.93 -10.58
CA SER A 26 -2.76 0.16 -11.07
C SER A 26 -2.64 -1.35 -10.82
N LYS A 27 -1.42 -1.92 -10.85
CA LYS A 27 -1.21 -3.38 -10.79
C LYS A 27 -0.82 -3.93 -9.42
N ASN A 28 -0.84 -3.10 -8.38
CA ASN A 28 -0.34 -3.48 -7.06
C ASN A 28 -1.46 -3.88 -6.08
N THR A 29 -2.08 -5.04 -6.34
CA THR A 29 -3.12 -5.62 -5.47
C THR A 29 -2.57 -6.66 -4.49
N SER A 30 -1.34 -7.13 -4.68
CA SER A 30 -0.77 -8.15 -3.82
C SER A 30 -0.45 -7.59 -2.44
N ILE A 31 -0.84 -8.29 -1.39
CA ILE A 31 -0.54 -7.91 -0.01
C ILE A 31 0.32 -9.02 0.59
N SER A 32 1.56 -8.66 0.92
CA SER A 32 2.45 -9.51 1.71
C SER A 32 2.53 -8.95 3.12
N MET A 33 2.37 -9.83 4.10
CA MET A 33 2.41 -9.50 5.52
C MET A 33 3.60 -10.18 6.16
N ARG A 34 4.26 -9.48 7.08
CA ARG A 34 5.36 -10.03 7.86
C ARG A 34 4.89 -10.22 9.30
N PRO A 35 5.23 -11.35 9.95
CA PRO A 35 4.94 -11.52 11.36
C PRO A 35 5.71 -10.48 12.17
N ASP A 36 5.03 -9.85 13.12
CA ASP A 36 5.68 -9.06 14.16
C ASP A 36 5.89 -9.96 15.39
N GLY A 37 7.04 -9.85 16.06
CA GLY A 37 7.45 -10.73 17.16
C GLY A 37 6.54 -10.69 18.40
N LYS A 38 5.49 -9.85 18.38
CA LYS A 38 4.44 -9.73 19.38
C LYS A 38 3.09 -9.84 18.66
N GLU A 39 2.54 -11.05 18.59
CA GLU A 39 1.15 -11.37 18.17
C GLU A 39 0.53 -10.41 17.15
N GLY A 40 1.05 -10.42 15.92
CA GLY A 40 0.58 -9.50 14.89
C GLY A 40 1.25 -9.68 13.55
N PHE A 41 0.77 -8.90 12.59
CA PHE A 41 1.39 -8.77 11.28
C PHE A 41 1.59 -7.30 10.95
N TYR A 42 2.58 -6.99 10.13
CA TYR A 42 2.71 -5.67 9.57
C TYR A 42 2.96 -5.71 8.06
N THR A 43 2.58 -4.63 7.39
CA THR A 43 2.88 -4.43 5.97
C THR A 43 3.14 -2.95 5.68
N TYR A 44 3.72 -2.68 4.51
CA TYR A 44 3.95 -1.33 4.03
C TYR A 44 3.18 -1.10 2.74
N ALA A 45 2.70 0.13 2.56
CA ALA A 45 2.23 0.66 1.30
C ALA A 45 3.04 1.92 0.96
N TRP A 46 3.64 1.95 -0.23
CA TRP A 46 4.25 3.15 -0.79
C TRP A 46 3.19 4.05 -1.44
N PHE A 47 3.49 5.34 -1.55
CA PHE A 47 2.57 6.36 -2.09
C PHE A 47 2.03 6.05 -3.49
N TYR A 48 2.79 5.33 -4.32
CA TYR A 48 2.36 4.94 -5.65
C TYR A 48 1.48 3.69 -5.63
N GLU A 49 1.42 2.93 -4.53
CA GLU A 49 0.66 1.67 -4.41
C GLU A 49 -0.81 1.93 -4.05
N ASN A 50 -1.48 2.78 -4.82
CA ASN A 50 -2.85 3.25 -4.56
C ASN A 50 -3.85 2.12 -4.29
N THR A 51 -3.77 1.04 -5.09
CA THR A 51 -4.69 -0.09 -4.97
C THR A 51 -4.47 -0.87 -3.67
N LYS A 52 -3.21 -1.13 -3.31
CA LYS A 52 -2.83 -1.76 -2.04
C LYS A 52 -3.32 -0.93 -0.86
N ALA A 53 -3.03 0.37 -0.85
CA ALA A 53 -3.46 1.28 0.21
C ALA A 53 -4.99 1.27 0.38
N LYS A 54 -5.75 1.37 -0.73
CA LYS A 54 -7.21 1.29 -0.71
C LYS A 54 -7.73 -0.03 -0.12
N ILE A 55 -7.07 -1.16 -0.42
CA ILE A 55 -7.46 -2.46 0.14
C ILE A 55 -7.18 -2.48 1.65
N LEU A 56 -6.01 -2.03 2.09
CA LEU A 56 -5.62 -1.99 3.51
C LEU A 56 -6.48 -1.02 4.33
N ASP A 57 -6.98 0.06 3.71
CA ASP A 57 -7.94 0.99 4.31
C ASP A 57 -9.41 0.49 4.23
N GLY A 58 -9.64 -0.57 3.45
CA GLY A 58 -10.94 -1.17 3.18
C GLY A 58 -11.45 -2.06 4.30
N THR A 59 -12.67 -2.58 4.13
CA THR A 59 -13.34 -3.42 5.14
C THR A 59 -12.63 -4.74 5.41
N ALA A 60 -11.84 -5.25 4.46
CA ALA A 60 -11.12 -6.52 4.57
C ALA A 60 -10.08 -6.52 5.70
N TYR A 61 -9.55 -5.34 6.06
CA TYR A 61 -8.48 -5.20 7.04
C TYR A 61 -8.84 -4.25 8.18
N LYS A 62 -10.13 -4.02 8.43
CA LYS A 62 -10.58 -3.21 9.58
C LYS A 62 -10.64 -4.02 10.87
N LYS A 63 -10.64 -3.32 11.99
CA LYS A 63 -10.96 -3.87 13.32
C LYS A 63 -12.24 -4.71 13.26
N GLY A 64 -12.15 -5.94 13.75
CA GLY A 64 -13.20 -6.94 13.77
C GLY A 64 -13.28 -7.84 12.53
N ALA A 65 -12.52 -7.54 11.47
CA ALA A 65 -12.47 -8.39 10.27
C ALA A 65 -11.74 -9.71 10.56
N GLU A 66 -12.18 -10.77 9.90
CA GLU A 66 -11.54 -12.09 9.96
C GLU A 66 -10.64 -12.27 8.74
N ILE A 67 -9.37 -12.58 8.98
CA ILE A 67 -8.36 -12.82 7.97
C ILE A 67 -7.84 -14.25 8.08
N GLY A 68 -7.57 -14.88 6.95
CA GLY A 68 -7.01 -16.23 6.86
C GLY A 68 -5.59 -16.21 6.32
N THR A 69 -4.75 -17.10 6.82
CA THR A 69 -3.44 -17.37 6.22
C THR A 69 -3.54 -18.47 5.16
N PRO A 70 -2.61 -18.54 4.19
CA PRO A 70 -2.53 -19.65 3.25
C PRO A 70 -2.42 -21.03 3.92
N GLN A 71 -1.95 -21.09 5.16
CA GLN A 71 -1.83 -22.29 5.99
C GLN A 71 -3.15 -22.69 6.67
N GLY A 72 -4.24 -21.94 6.44
CA GLY A 72 -5.58 -22.24 6.97
C GLY A 72 -5.85 -21.71 8.38
N GLN A 73 -4.90 -20.97 8.98
CA GLN A 73 -5.14 -20.32 10.27
C GLN A 73 -6.04 -19.10 10.09
N LYS A 74 -6.95 -18.88 11.02
CA LYS A 74 -7.86 -17.74 11.02
C LYS A 74 -7.55 -16.83 12.20
N TYR A 75 -7.59 -15.54 11.93
CA TYR A 75 -7.35 -14.50 12.91
C TYR A 75 -8.43 -13.42 12.81
N ARG A 76 -8.78 -12.82 13.93
CA ARG A 76 -9.59 -11.60 14.00
C ARG A 76 -8.67 -10.41 14.22
N ILE A 77 -8.87 -9.34 13.46
CA ILE A 77 -8.13 -8.09 13.64
C ILE A 77 -8.68 -7.36 14.88
N LYS A 78 -7.85 -7.15 15.89
CA LYS A 78 -8.17 -6.41 17.12
C LYS A 78 -8.05 -4.91 16.92
N ASP A 79 -6.98 -4.48 16.28
CA ASP A 79 -6.77 -3.09 15.93
C ASP A 79 -5.79 -2.94 14.75
N VAL A 80 -5.79 -1.76 14.15
CA VAL A 80 -4.87 -1.41 13.05
C VAL A 80 -4.25 -0.05 13.31
N GLU A 81 -2.96 -0.04 13.64
CA GLU A 81 -2.19 1.18 13.76
C GLU A 81 -1.57 1.56 12.42
N LYS A 82 -1.52 2.88 12.11
CA LYS A 82 -0.91 3.40 10.89
C LYS A 82 0.19 4.39 11.23
N SER A 83 1.39 4.11 10.73
CA SER A 83 2.54 4.99 10.89
C SER A 83 3.03 5.48 9.52
N SER A 84 3.15 6.79 9.35
CA SER A 84 3.68 7.40 8.12
C SER A 84 5.16 7.69 8.25
N TYR A 85 5.93 7.28 7.25
CA TYR A 85 7.37 7.48 7.14
C TYR A 85 7.72 8.23 5.85
N LEU A 86 8.98 8.67 5.75
CA LEU A 86 9.54 9.28 4.54
C LEU A 86 8.66 10.41 4.01
N LEU A 87 8.26 11.34 4.89
CA LEU A 87 7.38 12.47 4.56
C LEU A 87 6.01 12.05 3.98
N GLY A 88 5.48 10.91 4.42
CA GLY A 88 4.20 10.37 3.95
C GLY A 88 4.30 9.56 2.66
N MET A 89 5.52 9.32 2.14
CA MET A 89 5.71 8.49 0.96
C MET A 89 5.54 6.99 1.25
N GLN A 90 5.57 6.59 2.53
CA GLN A 90 5.40 5.22 2.95
C GLN A 90 4.52 5.15 4.18
N THR A 91 3.49 4.33 4.15
CA THR A 91 2.61 4.03 5.28
C THR A 91 2.83 2.61 5.73
N ARG A 92 3.11 2.42 7.01
CA ARG A 92 3.13 1.13 7.69
C ARG A 92 1.77 0.88 8.32
N TYR A 93 1.28 -0.35 8.17
CA TYR A 93 0.07 -0.85 8.80
C TYR A 93 0.48 -1.97 9.74
N ASP A 94 0.20 -1.79 11.02
CA ASP A 94 0.46 -2.76 12.07
C ASP A 94 -0.89 -3.35 12.52
N PHE A 95 -1.04 -4.65 12.35
CA PHE A 95 -2.25 -5.41 12.65
C PHE A 95 -2.08 -6.17 13.95
N GLU A 96 -2.84 -5.78 14.96
CA GLU A 96 -3.02 -6.59 16.16
C GLU A 96 -4.05 -7.67 15.87
N ILE A 97 -3.73 -8.92 16.20
CA ILE A 97 -4.57 -10.07 15.85
C ILE A 97 -4.92 -10.93 17.06
N GLU A 98 -5.97 -11.71 16.91
CA GLU A 98 -6.39 -12.74 17.86
C GLU A 98 -6.72 -14.02 17.10
N SER A 99 -6.18 -15.16 17.56
CA SER A 99 -6.50 -16.47 16.98
C SER A 99 -7.96 -16.83 17.22
N LEU A 100 -8.64 -17.33 16.18
CA LEU A 100 -9.99 -17.88 16.25
C LEU A 100 -10.00 -19.40 16.41
#